data_AF-A0A133YKI1-F1
#
_entry.id   AF-A0A133YKI1-F1
#
_cell.length_a   1.000
_cell.length_b   1.000
_cell.length_c   1.000
_cell.angle_alpha   90.00
_cell.angle_beta   90.00
_cell.angle_gamma   90.00
#
_symmetry.space_group_name_H-M   'P 1'
#
loop_
_entity.id
_entity.type
_entity.pdbx_description
1 polymer ?
#
loop_
_entity_poly.entity_id
_entity_poly.type
_entity_poly.pdbx_seq_one_letter_code
_entity_poly.pdbx_strand_id
1 'polypeptide(L)'
;MKNKTILLLILFAFFLSSCGKSGNKTVEKLNDEIKNSSIHFSLSPKEIKMLKKSYKDFTDKEKELFNKILKKYDDFKKNNGNLKLIFEKDILRIKQEISNIKNNNDINFVKESSKNVKLEEKNLDKNSTTYLKDLNLSDGGYIISLTGNGEFSYYNDDKLVIKKEISSNENPKFIRIIKYSNSKVELKGELNANIVKDNINYNSFKFLPMGYFLIGKDIDEGNYEIKLKNDDTNIYLIKNTKENIIEKQEKESLKNIYLKKNFALLITEANYIEINKLK
;
A
#
# COMPACT_ATOMS: atom_id res chain seq x y z
N MET A 1 26.22 28.81 0.00
CA MET A 1 25.42 29.50 1.02
C MET A 1 25.03 28.51 2.11
N LYS A 2 25.40 28.76 3.36
CA LYS A 2 25.19 27.84 4.50
C LYS A 2 23.83 28.13 5.16
N ASN A 3 22.87 27.21 5.05
CA ASN A 3 21.61 27.26 5.80
C ASN A 3 21.89 26.98 7.29
N LYS A 4 21.66 27.97 8.15
CA LYS A 4 21.76 27.82 9.61
C LYS A 4 20.43 27.28 10.15
N THR A 5 20.42 26.03 10.58
CA THR A 5 19.31 25.41 11.32
C THR A 5 19.28 25.99 12.74
N ILE A 6 18.19 26.68 13.11
CA ILE A 6 17.96 27.13 14.48
C ILE A 6 17.21 26.00 15.21
N LEU A 7 17.87 25.38 16.19
CA LEU A 7 17.29 24.40 17.10
C LEU A 7 17.16 25.08 18.47
N LEU A 8 15.93 25.37 18.91
CA LEU A 8 15.70 25.95 20.23
C LEU A 8 15.41 24.81 21.22
N LEU A 9 16.28 24.66 22.20
CA LEU A 9 16.25 23.63 23.23
C LEU A 9 16.01 24.35 24.56
N ILE A 10 14.84 24.18 25.19
CA ILE A 10 14.60 24.73 26.54
C ILE A 10 14.05 23.62 27.43
N LEU A 11 14.98 23.09 28.21
CA LEU A 11 14.79 22.32 29.44
C LEU A 11 14.61 23.33 30.59
N PHE A 12 13.66 23.14 31.50
CA PHE A 12 13.97 22.67 32.86
C PHE A 12 12.73 22.56 33.75
N ALA A 13 12.84 21.60 34.66
CA ALA A 13 11.87 21.21 35.66
C ALA A 13 11.60 22.32 36.70
N PHE A 14 10.38 22.27 37.24
CA PHE A 14 9.94 22.98 38.43
C PHE A 14 10.74 22.56 39.66
N PHE A 15 11.14 23.54 40.49
CA PHE A 15 11.13 23.37 41.94
C PHE A 15 10.58 24.63 42.65
N LEU A 16 9.33 24.46 43.09
CA LEU A 16 8.69 24.79 44.37
C LEU A 16 8.88 26.15 45.07
N SER A 17 7.71 26.54 45.61
CA SER A 17 7.44 27.18 46.91
C SER A 17 7.41 28.72 46.99
N SER A 18 6.16 29.20 47.03
CA SER A 18 5.57 30.03 48.08
C SER A 18 6.25 31.36 48.47
N CYS A 19 5.45 32.42 48.28
CA CYS A 19 5.36 33.65 49.07
C CYS A 19 6.53 34.65 49.04
N GLY A 20 6.28 35.83 48.44
CA GLY A 20 7.05 37.04 48.76
C GLY A 20 7.21 38.04 47.61
N LYS A 21 6.31 39.03 47.56
CA LYS A 21 6.41 40.38 46.96
C LYS A 21 6.96 40.56 45.52
N SER A 22 6.11 41.25 44.74
CA SER A 22 6.34 42.11 43.57
C SER A 22 5.98 41.52 42.19
N GLY A 23 5.13 42.26 41.45
CA GLY A 23 4.99 42.15 39.99
C GLY A 23 3.72 41.50 39.42
N ASN A 24 2.52 42.02 39.71
CA ASN A 24 1.26 41.48 39.16
C ASN A 24 0.71 42.19 37.90
N LYS A 25 1.53 42.96 37.17
CA LYS A 25 1.15 43.54 35.85
C LYS A 25 1.57 42.67 34.65
N THR A 26 2.15 41.49 34.89
CA THR A 26 2.74 40.62 33.87
C THR A 26 1.98 39.31 33.65
N VAL A 27 1.21 38.85 34.63
CA VAL A 27 0.58 37.51 34.61
C VAL A 27 -0.61 37.43 33.64
N GLU A 28 -1.39 38.51 33.48
CA GLU A 28 -2.50 38.52 32.51
C GLU A 28 -2.02 38.61 31.06
N LYS A 29 -0.94 39.36 30.77
CA LYS A 29 -0.36 39.44 29.41
C LYS A 29 0.33 38.14 28.98
N LEU A 30 0.97 37.43 29.91
CA LEU A 30 1.58 36.11 29.68
C LEU A 30 0.53 35.01 29.37
N ASN A 31 -0.71 35.15 29.87
CA ASN A 31 -1.79 34.20 29.64
C ASN A 31 -2.45 34.31 28.25
N ASP A 32 -2.30 35.45 27.55
CA ASP A 32 -2.80 35.62 26.17
C ASP A 32 -1.74 35.27 25.10
N GLU A 33 -0.44 35.37 25.41
CA GLU A 33 0.64 34.89 24.54
C GLU A 33 0.74 33.35 24.49
N ILE A 34 0.01 32.67 25.38
CA ILE A 34 -0.32 31.25 25.34
C ILE A 34 -1.27 30.87 24.17
N LYS A 35 -1.85 31.80 23.40
CA LYS A 35 -2.86 31.43 22.38
C LYS A 35 -2.40 31.26 20.94
N ASN A 36 -1.30 31.87 20.45
CA ASN A 36 -1.01 31.88 19.01
C ASN A 36 0.46 32.13 18.64
N SER A 37 1.29 31.08 18.53
CA SER A 37 2.61 31.21 17.87
C SER A 37 2.99 30.00 16.99
N SER A 38 1.99 29.38 16.36
CA SER A 38 1.79 29.43 14.89
C SER A 38 0.35 28.97 14.63
N ILE A 39 -0.47 29.81 13.99
CA ILE A 39 -1.91 30.02 14.27
C ILE A 39 -2.87 28.81 14.12
N HIS A 40 -2.46 27.59 13.74
CA HIS A 40 -3.42 26.51 13.49
C HIS A 40 -3.07 25.09 13.94
N PHE A 41 -1.98 24.87 14.69
CA PHE A 41 -1.66 23.52 15.15
C PHE A 41 -1.21 23.47 16.61
N SER A 42 -2.15 23.08 17.48
CA SER A 42 -1.90 22.86 18.91
C SER A 42 -2.36 21.46 19.32
N LEU A 43 -1.59 20.82 20.21
CA LEU A 43 -1.92 19.54 20.83
C LEU A 43 -2.09 19.72 22.33
N SER A 44 -3.11 19.07 22.88
CA SER A 44 -3.32 18.93 24.32
C SER A 44 -2.22 18.10 24.98
N PRO A 45 -1.99 18.23 26.30
CA PRO A 45 -1.04 17.41 27.02
C PRO A 45 -1.28 15.89 26.87
N LYS A 46 -2.55 15.48 26.75
CA LYS A 46 -2.94 14.08 26.49
C LYS A 46 -2.49 13.60 25.12
N GLU A 47 -2.72 14.40 24.08
CA GLU A 47 -2.27 14.10 22.70
C GLU A 47 -0.74 14.00 22.63
N ILE A 48 -0.03 14.93 23.28
CA ILE A 48 1.45 14.92 23.33
C ILE A 48 1.97 13.66 24.04
N LYS A 49 1.37 13.27 25.18
CA LYS A 49 1.77 12.07 25.92
C LYS A 49 1.54 10.80 25.09
N MET A 50 0.43 10.74 24.35
CA MET A 50 0.11 9.63 23.45
C MET A 50 1.12 9.52 22.30
N LEU A 51 1.52 10.64 21.67
CA LEU A 51 2.47 10.65 20.56
C LEU A 51 3.86 10.10 20.90
N LYS A 52 4.19 9.93 22.19
CA LYS A 52 5.44 9.30 22.64
C LYS A 52 5.40 7.77 22.67
N LYS A 53 4.21 7.16 22.62
CA LYS A 53 4.04 5.70 22.58
C LYS A 53 4.34 5.15 21.18
N SER A 54 4.57 3.85 21.05
CA SER A 54 4.52 3.18 19.75
C SER A 54 3.06 2.93 19.36
N TYR A 55 2.75 2.99 18.06
CA TYR A 55 1.39 2.77 17.55
C TYR A 55 0.80 1.42 17.98
N LYS A 56 1.65 0.39 18.09
CA LYS A 56 1.25 -0.96 18.53
C LYS A 56 0.63 -0.96 19.94
N ASP A 57 0.98 0.02 20.77
CA ASP A 57 0.53 0.13 22.16
C ASP A 57 -0.67 1.09 22.30
N PHE A 58 -1.24 1.57 21.20
CA PHE A 58 -2.40 2.46 21.23
C PHE A 58 -3.67 1.67 21.54
N THR A 59 -4.43 2.16 22.51
CA THR A 59 -5.84 1.78 22.68
C THR A 59 -6.69 2.29 21.51
N ASP A 60 -7.89 1.75 21.31
CA ASP A 60 -8.75 2.17 20.20
C ASP A 60 -9.12 3.66 20.29
N LYS A 61 -9.34 4.17 21.51
CA LYS A 61 -9.54 5.61 21.75
C LYS A 61 -8.32 6.46 21.37
N GLU A 62 -7.11 5.93 21.52
CA GLU A 62 -5.87 6.61 21.12
C GLU A 62 -5.66 6.55 19.60
N LYS A 63 -6.09 5.48 18.92
CA LYS A 63 -6.10 5.41 17.45
C LYS A 63 -7.04 6.46 16.85
N GLU A 64 -8.25 6.59 17.39
CA GLU A 64 -9.20 7.64 16.98
C GLU A 64 -8.64 9.05 17.23
N LEU A 65 -8.00 9.25 18.39
CA LEU A 65 -7.36 10.51 18.73
C LEU A 65 -6.22 10.83 17.76
N PHE A 66 -5.39 9.84 17.40
CA PHE A 66 -4.32 10.01 16.43
C PHE A 66 -4.84 10.37 15.03
N ASN A 67 -5.94 9.76 14.58
CA ASN A 67 -6.55 10.13 13.29
C ASN A 67 -6.98 11.60 13.27
N LYS A 68 -7.50 12.11 14.40
CA LYS A 68 -7.84 13.54 14.53
C LYS A 68 -6.60 14.44 14.50
N ILE A 69 -5.50 14.02 15.14
CA ILE A 69 -4.21 14.73 15.07
C ILE A 69 -3.67 14.76 13.64
N LEU A 70 -3.73 13.62 12.93
CA LEU A 70 -3.23 13.49 11.57
C LEU A 70 -3.99 14.41 10.61
N LYS A 71 -5.32 14.46 10.71
CA LYS A 71 -6.15 15.38 9.92
C LYS A 71 -5.74 16.84 10.14
N LYS A 72 -5.61 17.26 11.41
CA LYS A 72 -5.13 18.61 11.76
C LYS A 72 -3.73 18.89 11.18
N TYR A 73 -2.85 17.89 11.17
CA TYR A 73 -1.47 18.02 10.71
C TYR A 73 -1.42 18.19 9.18
N ASP A 74 -2.18 17.37 8.46
CA ASP A 74 -2.28 17.44 7.00
C ASP A 74 -2.91 18.79 6.56
N ASP A 75 -3.97 19.24 7.24
CA ASP A 75 -4.58 20.57 7.02
C ASP A 75 -3.58 21.71 7.26
N PHE A 76 -2.80 21.62 8.35
CA PHE A 76 -1.75 22.60 8.64
C PHE A 76 -0.67 22.61 7.57
N LYS A 77 -0.16 21.45 7.16
CA LYS A 77 0.93 21.32 6.16
C LYS A 77 0.50 21.76 4.77
N LYS A 78 -0.76 21.56 4.39
CA LYS A 78 -1.31 22.08 3.14
C LYS A 78 -1.18 23.60 3.04
N ASN A 79 -1.41 24.30 4.15
CA ASN A 79 -1.40 25.76 4.19
C ASN A 79 -0.04 26.36 4.61
N ASN A 80 0.84 25.58 5.24
CA ASN A 80 2.06 26.07 5.90
C ASN A 80 3.28 25.14 5.70
N GLY A 81 3.41 24.50 4.53
CA GLY A 81 4.33 23.38 4.28
C GLY A 81 5.80 23.56 4.70
N ASN A 82 6.28 24.80 4.74
CA ASN A 82 7.67 25.15 5.07
C ASN A 82 7.95 25.18 6.59
N LEU A 83 6.91 25.24 7.42
CA LEU A 83 7.04 25.36 8.87
C LEU A 83 7.18 24.00 9.53
N LYS A 84 8.17 23.86 10.42
CA LYS A 84 8.44 22.63 11.15
C LYS A 84 7.75 22.67 12.52
N LEU A 85 6.92 21.67 12.81
CA LEU A 85 6.26 21.56 14.11
C LEU A 85 7.16 20.79 15.09
N ILE A 86 7.11 21.16 16.37
CA ILE A 86 7.86 20.48 17.45
C ILE A 86 7.52 18.99 17.50
N PHE A 87 6.24 18.63 17.32
CA PHE A 87 5.74 17.25 17.37
C PHE A 87 5.74 16.52 16.02
N GLU A 88 6.22 17.19 14.96
CA GLU A 88 6.17 16.63 13.60
C GLU A 88 6.92 15.30 13.48
N LYS A 89 8.06 15.19 14.15
CA LYS A 89 8.86 13.95 14.15
C LYS A 89 8.07 12.77 14.70
N ASP A 90 7.31 12.97 15.78
CA ASP A 90 6.52 11.91 16.41
C ASP A 90 5.31 11.53 15.58
N ILE A 91 4.63 12.51 14.97
CA ILE A 91 3.51 12.26 14.04
C ILE A 91 4.00 11.45 12.84
N LEU A 92 5.11 11.86 12.22
CA LEU A 92 5.69 11.16 11.08
C LEU A 92 6.21 9.77 11.45
N ARG A 93 6.83 9.61 12.63
CA ARG A 93 7.23 8.29 13.15
C ARG A 93 6.03 7.36 13.28
N ILE A 94 4.94 7.81 13.90
CA ILE A 94 3.74 6.98 14.06
C ILE A 94 3.08 6.69 12.71
N LYS A 95 3.05 7.66 11.78
CA LYS A 95 2.59 7.44 10.39
C LYS A 95 3.43 6.36 9.70
N GLN A 96 4.75 6.40 9.91
CA GLN A 96 5.67 5.38 9.41
C GLN A 96 5.48 4.04 10.13
N GLU A 97 5.21 3.99 11.43
CA GLU A 97 4.89 2.75 12.15
C GLU A 97 3.59 2.12 11.64
N ILE A 98 2.54 2.92 11.39
CA ILE A 98 1.29 2.46 10.78
C ILE A 98 1.58 1.92 9.38
N SER A 99 2.34 2.66 8.57
CA SER A 99 2.74 2.21 7.24
C SER A 99 3.57 0.93 7.32
N ASN A 100 4.48 0.80 8.27
CA ASN A 100 5.30 -0.40 8.48
C ASN A 100 4.49 -1.56 9.02
N ILE A 101 3.44 -1.35 9.82
CA ILE A 101 2.52 -2.41 10.27
C ILE A 101 1.66 -2.88 9.11
N LYS A 102 1.19 -1.95 8.27
CA LYS A 102 0.51 -2.28 7.01
C LYS A 102 1.47 -3.01 6.05
N ASN A 103 2.71 -2.56 5.92
CA ASN A 103 3.73 -3.10 5.00
C ASN A 103 4.42 -4.37 5.51
N ASN A 104 4.54 -4.59 6.83
CA ASN A 104 5.06 -5.86 7.39
C ASN A 104 4.02 -6.99 7.29
N ASN A 105 2.75 -6.65 7.05
CA ASN A 105 1.67 -7.61 6.79
C ASN A 105 1.29 -7.72 5.30
N ASP A 106 1.86 -6.89 4.42
CA ASP A 106 1.61 -6.89 2.98
C ASP A 106 2.82 -7.46 2.22
N ILE A 107 2.57 -8.53 1.48
CA ILE A 107 3.60 -9.25 0.73
C ILE A 107 4.07 -8.40 -0.44
N ASN A 108 5.39 -8.20 -0.56
CA ASN A 108 6.00 -7.53 -1.70
C ASN A 108 6.43 -8.57 -2.75
N PHE A 109 5.58 -8.77 -3.75
CA PHE A 109 5.79 -9.76 -4.81
C PHE A 109 6.97 -9.43 -5.73
N VAL A 110 7.31 -8.15 -5.92
CA VAL A 110 8.52 -7.76 -6.68
C VAL A 110 9.78 -8.21 -5.93
N LYS A 111 9.83 -7.97 -4.62
CA LYS A 111 10.95 -8.42 -3.78
C LYS A 111 11.04 -9.95 -3.77
N GLU A 112 9.92 -10.65 -3.66
CA GLU A 112 9.90 -12.11 -3.72
C GLU A 112 10.44 -12.64 -5.07
N SER A 113 10.00 -12.04 -6.17
CA SER A 113 10.44 -12.39 -7.54
C SER A 113 11.94 -12.16 -7.77
N SER A 114 12.52 -11.20 -7.05
CA SER A 114 13.94 -10.85 -7.16
C SER A 114 14.88 -11.74 -6.35
N LYS A 115 14.34 -12.66 -5.53
CA LYS A 115 15.19 -13.51 -4.70
C LYS A 115 16.07 -14.39 -5.59
N ASN A 116 17.38 -14.14 -5.54
CA ASN A 116 18.42 -14.93 -6.20
C ASN A 116 18.49 -14.83 -7.74
N VAL A 117 17.82 -13.84 -8.35
CA VAL A 117 17.86 -13.63 -9.82
C VAL A 117 17.86 -12.13 -10.15
N LYS A 118 18.58 -11.72 -11.20
CA LYS A 118 18.49 -10.36 -11.75
C LYS A 118 17.15 -10.19 -12.45
N LEU A 119 16.37 -9.18 -12.05
CA LEU A 119 15.05 -8.92 -12.62
C LEU A 119 15.14 -8.33 -14.02
N GLU A 120 14.35 -8.89 -14.92
CA GLU A 120 13.91 -8.23 -16.14
C GLU A 120 12.76 -7.28 -15.74
N GLU A 121 12.99 -5.98 -15.88
CA GLU A 121 12.15 -4.91 -15.32
C GLU A 121 12.06 -3.73 -16.28
N LYS A 122 10.87 -3.14 -16.41
CA LYS A 122 10.63 -1.92 -17.19
C LYS A 122 9.58 -1.03 -16.53
N ASN A 123 9.84 0.27 -16.52
CA ASN A 123 8.80 1.26 -16.24
C ASN A 123 7.88 1.41 -17.44
N LEU A 124 6.59 1.60 -17.19
CA LEU A 124 5.59 1.89 -18.21
C LEU A 124 5.25 3.37 -18.19
N ASP A 125 5.00 3.92 -19.38
CA ASP A 125 4.63 5.32 -19.53
C ASP A 125 3.23 5.58 -18.95
N LYS A 126 3.05 6.70 -18.26
CA LYS A 126 1.75 7.11 -17.73
C LYS A 126 0.78 7.44 -18.86
N ASN A 127 -0.53 7.32 -18.60
CA ASN A 127 -1.59 7.68 -19.55
C ASN A 127 -1.37 7.06 -20.94
N SER A 128 -0.96 5.79 -20.97
CA SER A 128 -0.55 5.10 -22.19
C SER A 128 -1.25 3.76 -22.36
N THR A 129 -1.27 3.31 -23.62
CA THR A 129 -1.52 1.92 -23.98
C THR A 129 -0.19 1.32 -24.41
N THR A 130 0.26 0.28 -23.70
CA THR A 130 1.51 -0.42 -23.99
C THR A 130 1.20 -1.85 -24.44
N TYR A 131 1.59 -2.21 -25.66
CA TYR A 131 1.57 -3.60 -26.11
C TYR A 131 2.79 -4.34 -25.57
N LEU A 132 2.57 -5.49 -24.91
CA LEU A 132 3.65 -6.16 -24.18
C LEU A 132 4.70 -6.78 -25.11
N LYS A 133 4.34 -7.04 -26.37
CA LYS A 133 5.28 -7.49 -27.40
C LYS A 133 6.38 -6.46 -27.70
N ASP A 134 6.09 -5.17 -27.53
CA ASP A 134 7.00 -4.06 -27.86
C ASP A 134 8.01 -3.79 -26.74
N LEU A 135 7.81 -4.41 -25.56
CA LEU A 135 8.66 -4.21 -24.40
C LEU A 135 9.96 -5.03 -24.45
N ASN A 136 10.31 -5.73 -25.54
CA ASN A 136 11.47 -6.63 -25.59
C ASN A 136 11.56 -7.54 -24.35
N LEU A 137 10.41 -8.03 -23.90
CA LEU A 137 10.28 -8.86 -22.72
C LEU A 137 10.20 -10.35 -23.09
N SER A 138 10.82 -11.23 -22.32
CA SER A 138 10.71 -12.69 -22.49
C SER A 138 9.26 -13.19 -22.25
N ASP A 139 8.84 -14.28 -22.88
CA ASP A 139 7.49 -14.81 -22.65
C ASP A 139 7.32 -15.40 -21.24
N GLY A 140 6.12 -15.29 -20.67
CA GLY A 140 5.80 -15.82 -19.34
C GLY A 140 5.06 -14.85 -18.43
N GLY A 141 5.05 -15.16 -17.14
CA GLY A 141 4.39 -14.36 -16.11
C GLY A 141 5.18 -13.10 -15.74
N TYR A 142 4.45 -12.04 -15.42
CA TYR A 142 4.99 -10.77 -14.94
C TYR A 142 4.13 -10.21 -13.82
N ILE A 143 4.76 -9.52 -12.87
CA ILE A 143 4.10 -8.73 -11.83
C ILE A 143 4.21 -7.27 -12.22
N ILE A 144 3.07 -6.58 -12.26
CA ILE A 144 3.00 -5.14 -12.38
C ILE A 144 2.79 -4.56 -10.98
N SER A 145 3.73 -3.73 -10.55
CA SER A 145 3.61 -2.92 -9.34
C SER A 145 3.01 -1.56 -9.71
N LEU A 146 1.91 -1.20 -9.06
CA LEU A 146 1.17 0.03 -9.29
C LEU A 146 1.15 0.91 -8.05
N THR A 147 1.39 2.21 -8.25
CA THR A 147 1.23 3.26 -7.22
C THR A 147 0.62 4.50 -7.86
N GLY A 148 0.07 5.41 -7.04
CA GLY A 148 -0.53 6.66 -7.51
C GLY A 148 -2.05 6.57 -7.55
N ASN A 149 -2.66 7.29 -8.49
CA ASN A 149 -4.12 7.39 -8.59
C ASN A 149 -4.58 7.23 -10.05
N GLY A 150 -5.48 6.28 -10.31
CA GLY A 150 -6.02 6.06 -11.64
C GLY A 150 -6.48 4.64 -11.90
N GLU A 151 -6.59 4.28 -13.17
CA GLU A 151 -7.14 3.01 -13.64
C GLU A 151 -6.09 2.21 -14.42
N PHE A 152 -5.89 0.96 -14.00
CA PHE A 152 -5.13 -0.05 -14.72
C PHE A 152 -6.09 -1.00 -15.43
N SER A 153 -5.79 -1.33 -16.68
CA SER A 153 -6.47 -2.41 -17.41
C SER A 153 -5.46 -3.31 -18.11
N TYR A 154 -5.70 -4.61 -18.07
CA TYR A 154 -4.94 -5.63 -18.80
C TYR A 154 -5.87 -6.37 -19.75
N TYR A 155 -5.44 -6.46 -21.00
CA TYR A 155 -6.17 -7.08 -22.09
C TYR A 155 -5.36 -8.22 -22.70
N ASN A 156 -6.06 -9.24 -23.15
CA ASN A 156 -5.53 -10.31 -23.97
C ASN A 156 -6.45 -10.52 -25.16
N ASP A 157 -5.93 -10.44 -26.39
CA ASP A 157 -6.75 -10.50 -27.61
C ASP A 157 -7.91 -9.48 -27.61
N ASP A 158 -7.61 -8.25 -27.18
CA ASP A 158 -8.55 -7.14 -26.97
C ASP A 158 -9.70 -7.43 -25.98
N LYS A 159 -9.75 -8.60 -25.36
CA LYS A 159 -10.67 -8.90 -24.26
C LYS A 159 -10.09 -8.37 -22.96
N LEU A 160 -10.89 -7.58 -22.24
CA LEU A 160 -10.54 -7.11 -20.91
C LEU A 160 -10.46 -8.31 -19.94
N VAL A 161 -9.29 -8.53 -19.35
CA VAL A 161 -9.06 -9.63 -18.39
C VAL A 161 -9.08 -9.10 -16.96
N ILE A 162 -8.37 -7.99 -16.71
CA ILE A 162 -8.27 -7.38 -15.38
C ILE A 162 -8.50 -5.88 -15.53
N LYS A 163 -9.30 -5.32 -14.64
CA LYS A 163 -9.48 -3.89 -14.46
C LYS A 163 -9.32 -3.55 -12.99
N LYS A 164 -8.56 -2.52 -12.65
CA LYS A 164 -8.39 -2.08 -11.28
C LYS A 164 -8.26 -0.56 -11.17
N GLU A 165 -9.10 0.03 -10.34
CA GLU A 165 -8.95 1.40 -9.86
C GLU A 165 -8.02 1.41 -8.64
N ILE A 166 -7.08 2.36 -8.62
CA ILE A 166 -6.10 2.57 -7.56
C ILE A 166 -6.28 3.98 -7.03
N SER A 167 -6.48 4.13 -5.72
CA SER A 167 -6.53 5.45 -5.08
C SER A 167 -5.18 5.86 -4.49
N SER A 168 -4.93 7.17 -4.41
CA SER A 168 -3.63 7.77 -4.03
C SER A 168 -3.07 7.35 -2.66
N ASN A 169 -3.93 6.82 -1.78
CA ASN A 169 -3.60 6.47 -0.40
C ASN A 169 -3.39 4.97 -0.19
N GLU A 170 -3.42 4.18 -1.26
CA GLU A 170 -3.25 2.73 -1.19
C GLU A 170 -1.77 2.33 -1.23
N ASN A 171 -1.45 1.26 -0.50
CA ASN A 171 -0.18 0.54 -0.65
C ASN A 171 -0.01 0.10 -2.12
N PRO A 172 1.24 -0.12 -2.59
CA PRO A 172 1.47 -0.61 -3.93
C PRO A 172 0.61 -1.85 -4.22
N LYS A 173 -0.12 -1.82 -5.34
CA LYS A 173 -0.85 -2.99 -5.80
C LYS A 173 0.04 -3.81 -6.70
N PHE A 174 -0.01 -5.12 -6.51
CA PHE A 174 0.68 -6.07 -7.34
C PHE A 174 -0.35 -6.83 -8.16
N ILE A 175 -0.18 -6.80 -9.47
CA ILE A 175 -1.06 -7.48 -10.41
C ILE A 175 -0.22 -8.44 -11.25
N ARG A 176 -0.52 -9.74 -11.19
CA ARG A 176 0.13 -10.71 -12.05
C ARG A 176 -0.59 -10.81 -13.39
N ILE A 177 0.19 -10.71 -14.47
CA ILE A 177 -0.27 -10.87 -15.84
C ILE A 177 0.59 -11.91 -16.57
N ILE A 178 0.18 -12.31 -17.76
CA ILE A 178 0.97 -13.18 -18.64
C ILE A 178 1.24 -12.44 -19.94
N LYS A 179 2.50 -12.39 -20.35
CA LYS A 179 2.85 -11.84 -21.64
C LYS A 179 2.47 -12.84 -22.75
N TYR A 180 1.60 -12.39 -23.64
CA TYR A 180 1.27 -13.00 -24.91
C TYR A 180 1.55 -12.00 -26.03
N SER A 181 1.59 -12.46 -27.29
CA SER A 181 1.87 -11.61 -28.45
C SER A 181 0.82 -10.52 -28.69
N ASN A 182 -0.42 -10.77 -28.29
CA ASN A 182 -1.59 -9.90 -28.44
C ASN A 182 -2.06 -9.28 -27.13
N SER A 183 -1.26 -9.33 -26.06
CA SER A 183 -1.64 -8.72 -24.78
C SER A 183 -1.10 -7.29 -24.63
N LYS A 184 -1.91 -6.46 -23.97
CA LYS A 184 -1.61 -5.03 -23.74
C LYS A 184 -2.06 -4.58 -22.36
N VAL A 185 -1.43 -3.52 -21.89
CA VAL A 185 -1.78 -2.83 -20.65
C VAL A 185 -2.17 -1.40 -20.97
N GLU A 186 -3.20 -0.90 -20.31
CA GLU A 186 -3.62 0.50 -20.36
C GLU A 186 -3.52 1.11 -18.97
N LEU A 187 -2.93 2.30 -18.90
CA LEU A 187 -2.81 3.10 -17.69
C LEU A 187 -3.51 4.43 -17.93
N LYS A 188 -4.42 4.81 -17.04
CA LYS A 188 -5.08 6.12 -17.05
C LYS A 188 -4.90 6.80 -15.70
N GLY A 189 -4.74 8.12 -15.69
CA GLY A 189 -4.47 8.92 -14.51
C GLY A 189 -2.98 9.02 -14.16
N GLU A 190 -2.70 9.38 -12.91
CA GLU A 190 -1.35 9.56 -12.37
C GLU A 190 -0.80 8.24 -11.78
N LEU A 191 -0.97 7.15 -12.52
CA LEU A 191 -0.42 5.84 -12.14
C LEU A 191 1.05 5.73 -12.52
N ASN A 192 1.89 5.34 -11.56
CA ASN A 192 3.22 4.80 -11.86
C ASN A 192 3.11 3.29 -11.91
N ALA A 193 3.60 2.69 -12.99
CA ALA A 193 3.59 1.26 -13.19
C ALA A 193 4.98 0.75 -13.55
N ASN A 194 5.36 -0.34 -12.92
CA ASN A 194 6.61 -1.04 -13.18
C ASN A 194 6.32 -2.52 -13.40
N ILE A 195 6.71 -3.05 -14.55
CA ILE A 195 6.54 -4.46 -14.91
C ILE A 195 7.83 -5.23 -14.61
N VAL A 196 7.72 -6.34 -13.89
CA VAL A 196 8.83 -7.15 -13.41
C VAL A 196 8.57 -8.61 -13.74
N LYS A 197 9.58 -9.33 -14.24
CA LYS A 197 9.47 -10.78 -14.48
C LYS A 197 9.10 -11.50 -13.19
N ASP A 198 8.05 -12.30 -13.26
CA ASP A 198 7.63 -13.11 -12.13
C ASP A 198 8.39 -14.44 -12.11
N ASN A 199 9.24 -14.59 -11.10
CA ASN A 199 10.03 -15.81 -10.85
C ASN A 199 9.59 -16.54 -9.58
N ILE A 200 8.43 -16.20 -9.03
CA ILE A 200 7.95 -16.80 -7.78
C ILE A 200 7.53 -18.25 -8.02
N ASN A 201 8.01 -19.17 -7.19
CA ASN A 201 7.51 -20.53 -7.15
C ASN A 201 6.28 -20.62 -6.23
N TYR A 202 5.09 -20.45 -6.80
CA TYR A 202 3.82 -20.42 -6.05
C TYR A 202 3.42 -21.76 -5.41
N ASN A 203 4.01 -22.89 -5.81
CA ASN A 203 3.81 -24.16 -5.11
C ASN A 203 4.44 -24.14 -3.70
N SER A 204 5.49 -23.33 -3.51
CA SER A 204 6.14 -23.12 -2.21
C SER A 204 5.73 -21.79 -1.55
N PHE A 205 5.59 -20.75 -2.35
CA PHE A 205 5.20 -19.41 -1.94
C PHE A 205 3.68 -19.27 -2.05
N LYS A 206 3.01 -19.67 -0.98
CA LYS A 206 1.55 -19.86 -0.87
C LYS A 206 0.68 -18.63 -1.09
N PHE A 207 1.26 -17.48 -1.41
CA PHE A 207 0.54 -16.22 -1.53
C PHE A 207 0.49 -15.79 -2.99
N LEU A 208 -0.69 -15.45 -3.47
CA LEU A 208 -0.94 -15.08 -4.86
C LEU A 208 -1.49 -13.66 -4.89
N PRO A 209 -0.87 -12.72 -5.64
CA PRO A 209 -1.48 -11.42 -5.86
C PRO A 209 -2.76 -11.55 -6.70
N MET A 210 -3.53 -10.47 -6.80
CA MET A 210 -4.51 -10.32 -7.88
C MET A 210 -3.82 -10.60 -9.22
N GLY A 211 -4.49 -11.32 -10.13
CA GLY A 211 -3.86 -11.65 -11.40
C GLY A 211 -4.33 -12.95 -12.03
N TYR A 212 -3.64 -13.30 -13.10
CA TYR A 212 -3.91 -14.45 -13.95
C TYR A 212 -2.78 -15.49 -13.84
N PHE A 213 -3.12 -16.75 -13.55
CA PHE A 213 -2.18 -17.85 -13.28
C PHE A 213 -2.55 -19.09 -14.09
N LEU A 214 -1.59 -19.72 -14.75
CA LEU A 214 -1.79 -20.96 -15.51
C LEU A 214 -1.66 -22.19 -14.62
N ILE A 215 -2.70 -23.02 -14.56
CA ILE A 215 -2.68 -24.27 -13.79
C ILE A 215 -1.91 -25.33 -14.58
N GLY A 216 -0.96 -25.98 -13.89
CA GLY A 216 0.02 -26.92 -14.44
C GLY A 216 1.31 -26.26 -14.94
N LYS A 217 1.42 -24.92 -14.89
CA LYS A 217 2.65 -24.18 -15.22
C LYS A 217 3.09 -23.26 -14.08
N ASP A 218 2.19 -22.39 -13.62
CA ASP A 218 2.46 -21.44 -12.54
C ASP A 218 2.12 -22.04 -11.17
N ILE A 219 1.06 -22.86 -11.09
CA ILE A 219 0.57 -23.54 -9.89
C ILE A 219 0.18 -24.97 -10.27
N ASP A 220 0.52 -25.96 -9.46
CA ASP A 220 0.19 -27.36 -9.73
C ASP A 220 -1.32 -27.64 -9.67
N GLU A 221 -1.78 -28.63 -10.42
CA GLU A 221 -3.14 -29.15 -10.27
C GLU A 221 -3.38 -29.79 -8.90
N GLY A 222 -4.64 -29.81 -8.45
CA GLY A 222 -5.05 -30.45 -7.21
C GLY A 222 -6.13 -29.69 -6.44
N ASN A 223 -6.48 -30.21 -5.26
CA ASN A 223 -7.40 -29.55 -4.33
C ASN A 223 -6.63 -28.55 -3.47
N TYR A 224 -7.18 -27.35 -3.28
CA TYR A 224 -6.57 -26.29 -2.47
C TYR A 224 -7.60 -25.72 -1.50
N GLU A 225 -7.18 -25.45 -0.27
CA GLU A 225 -7.86 -24.53 0.63
C GLU A 225 -7.43 -23.10 0.29
N ILE A 226 -8.40 -22.20 0.16
CA ILE A 226 -8.19 -20.76 -0.04
C ILE A 226 -8.50 -20.04 1.27
N LYS A 227 -7.59 -19.18 1.69
CA LYS A 227 -7.83 -18.21 2.77
C LYS A 227 -7.83 -16.81 2.19
N LEU A 228 -8.97 -16.15 2.37
CA LEU A 228 -9.16 -14.77 1.95
C LEU A 228 -8.87 -13.81 3.09
N LYS A 229 -8.44 -12.60 2.72
CA LYS A 229 -8.28 -11.48 3.65
C LYS A 229 -9.42 -10.46 3.58
N ASN A 230 -10.26 -10.52 2.56
CA ASN A 230 -11.43 -9.67 2.34
C ASN A 230 -12.56 -10.45 1.63
N ASP A 231 -13.81 -10.07 1.90
CA ASP A 231 -15.00 -10.75 1.37
C ASP A 231 -15.28 -10.39 -0.11
N ASP A 232 -14.67 -9.32 -0.61
CA ASP A 232 -14.88 -8.80 -1.98
C ASP A 232 -14.00 -9.49 -3.04
N THR A 233 -13.08 -10.38 -2.62
CA THR A 233 -12.23 -11.12 -3.57
C THR A 233 -13.10 -12.00 -4.47
N ASN A 234 -12.87 -11.91 -5.78
CA ASN A 234 -13.47 -12.83 -6.73
C ASN A 234 -12.41 -13.78 -7.29
N ILE A 235 -12.77 -15.06 -7.38
CA ILE A 235 -11.90 -16.12 -7.90
C ILE A 235 -12.66 -16.83 -9.01
N TYR A 236 -11.98 -17.03 -10.14
CA TYR A 236 -12.54 -17.67 -11.32
C TYR A 236 -11.60 -18.74 -11.86
N LEU A 237 -12.16 -19.88 -12.26
CA LEU A 237 -11.48 -20.89 -13.06
C LEU A 237 -11.86 -20.73 -14.52
N ILE A 238 -10.87 -20.38 -15.31
CA ILE A 238 -11.04 -20.05 -16.72
C ILE A 238 -10.43 -21.16 -17.54
N LYS A 239 -11.22 -21.85 -18.35
CA LYS A 239 -10.68 -22.81 -19.32
C LYS A 239 -9.76 -22.06 -20.28
N ASN A 240 -8.50 -22.47 -20.39
CA ASN A 240 -7.57 -21.87 -21.33
C ASN A 240 -7.65 -22.65 -22.65
N THR A 241 -8.20 -22.05 -23.69
CA THR A 241 -8.20 -22.64 -25.05
C THR A 241 -6.92 -22.27 -25.78
N LYS A 242 -6.63 -22.92 -26.92
CA LYS A 242 -5.50 -22.52 -27.80
C LYS A 242 -5.54 -21.04 -28.23
N GLU A 243 -6.69 -20.39 -28.07
CA GLU A 243 -6.97 -19.00 -28.41
C GLU A 243 -7.13 -18.10 -27.16
N ASN A 244 -6.76 -18.58 -25.96
CA ASN A 244 -6.83 -17.83 -24.71
C ASN A 244 -8.23 -17.24 -24.37
N ILE A 245 -9.31 -17.91 -24.78
CA ILE A 245 -10.69 -17.43 -24.60
C ILE A 245 -11.21 -17.78 -23.20
N ILE A 246 -11.75 -16.77 -22.50
CA ILE A 246 -12.36 -16.90 -21.17
C ILE A 246 -13.81 -17.39 -21.30
N GLU A 247 -14.12 -18.63 -20.92
CA GLU A 247 -15.45 -19.24 -21.17
C GLU A 247 -16.38 -19.40 -19.95
N LYS A 248 -15.90 -19.33 -18.70
CA LYS A 248 -16.78 -19.56 -17.53
C LYS A 248 -16.30 -18.85 -16.26
N GLN A 249 -17.24 -18.25 -15.53
CA GLN A 249 -17.04 -17.67 -14.21
C GLN A 249 -18.01 -18.36 -13.23
N GLU A 250 -17.51 -19.28 -12.40
CA GLU A 250 -18.29 -19.83 -11.30
C GLU A 250 -17.69 -19.31 -9.99
N LYS A 251 -18.50 -18.58 -9.21
CA LYS A 251 -18.15 -18.19 -7.84
C LYS A 251 -18.27 -19.44 -6.97
N GLU A 252 -17.19 -20.18 -6.82
CA GLU A 252 -17.16 -21.33 -5.92
C GLU A 252 -17.15 -20.87 -4.45
N SER A 253 -17.60 -21.74 -3.55
CA SER A 253 -17.44 -21.51 -2.12
C SER A 253 -15.96 -21.30 -1.82
N LEU A 254 -15.60 -20.10 -1.35
CA LEU A 254 -14.25 -19.54 -1.26
C LEU A 254 -13.29 -20.27 -0.30
N LYS A 255 -13.68 -21.44 0.23
CA LYS A 255 -12.88 -22.21 1.16
C LYS A 255 -12.04 -23.28 0.47
N ASN A 256 -12.59 -23.98 -0.52
CA ASN A 256 -11.89 -25.05 -1.24
C ASN A 256 -12.12 -24.93 -2.74
N ILE A 257 -11.08 -25.18 -3.53
CA ILE A 257 -11.12 -25.15 -5.00
C ILE A 257 -10.35 -26.34 -5.57
N TYR A 258 -10.81 -26.89 -6.69
CA TYR A 258 -10.04 -27.85 -7.47
C TYR A 258 -9.41 -27.17 -8.68
N LEU A 259 -8.08 -27.01 -8.65
CA LEU A 259 -7.33 -26.45 -9.77
C LEU A 259 -7.07 -27.55 -10.80
N LYS A 260 -7.73 -27.44 -11.97
CA LYS A 260 -7.64 -28.40 -13.06
C LYS A 260 -6.62 -27.96 -14.13
N LYS A 261 -5.81 -28.89 -14.63
CA LYS A 261 -4.90 -28.63 -15.77
C LYS A 261 -5.67 -28.10 -16.99
N ASN A 262 -5.00 -27.26 -17.78
CA ASN A 262 -5.57 -26.51 -18.93
C ASN A 262 -6.61 -25.44 -18.56
N PHE A 263 -6.73 -25.12 -17.27
CA PHE A 263 -7.43 -23.94 -16.80
C PHE A 263 -6.42 -22.90 -16.32
N ALA A 264 -6.90 -21.69 -16.11
CA ALA A 264 -6.23 -20.61 -15.46
C ALA A 264 -7.04 -20.16 -14.25
N LEU A 265 -6.34 -19.76 -13.20
CA LEU A 265 -6.92 -19.11 -12.04
C LEU A 265 -6.86 -17.59 -12.28
N LEU A 266 -8.00 -16.92 -12.20
CA LEU A 266 -8.09 -15.46 -12.18
C LEU A 266 -8.56 -15.02 -10.80
N ILE A 267 -7.77 -14.16 -10.17
CA ILE A 267 -8.10 -13.52 -8.89
C ILE A 267 -8.31 -12.05 -9.18
N THR A 268 -9.43 -11.48 -8.73
CA THR A 268 -9.73 -10.04 -8.81
C THR A 268 -10.17 -9.50 -7.45
N GLU A 269 -10.01 -8.18 -7.26
CA GLU A 269 -10.41 -7.49 -6.02
C GLU A 269 -9.72 -7.99 -4.73
N ALA A 270 -8.46 -8.40 -4.85
CA ALA A 270 -7.63 -8.85 -3.72
C ALA A 270 -6.28 -8.11 -3.69
N ASN A 271 -5.73 -7.86 -2.50
CA ASN A 271 -4.29 -7.58 -2.38
C ASN A 271 -3.49 -8.86 -2.65
N TYR A 272 -3.93 -9.96 -2.02
CA TYR A 272 -3.49 -11.32 -2.28
C TYR A 272 -4.44 -12.31 -1.61
N ILE A 273 -4.36 -13.57 -2.03
CA ILE A 273 -4.94 -14.73 -1.34
C ILE A 273 -3.83 -15.64 -0.83
N GLU A 274 -4.13 -16.47 0.16
CA GLU A 274 -3.28 -17.60 0.55
C GLU A 274 -3.92 -18.91 0.06
N ILE A 275 -3.13 -19.78 -0.57
CA ILE A 275 -3.55 -21.11 -1.01
C ILE A 275 -2.76 -22.20 -0.30
N ASN A 276 -3.44 -23.27 0.11
CA ASN A 276 -2.82 -24.44 0.73
C ASN A 276 -3.26 -25.70 0.00
N LYS A 277 -2.33 -26.41 -0.63
CA LYS A 277 -2.63 -27.68 -1.31
C LYS A 277 -3.08 -28.71 -0.28
N LEU A 278 -4.26 -29.27 -0.49
CA LEU A 278 -4.80 -30.37 0.30
C LEU A 278 -4.15 -31.68 -0.15
N LYS A 279 -3.86 -32.54 0.82
CA LYS A 279 -3.28 -33.88 0.57
C LYS A 279 -4.34 -34.84 0.08
#